data_AF-A0A4C1TV38-F1
#
_entry.id   AF-A0A4C1TV38-F1
#
_cell.length_a   1.000
_cell.length_b   1.000
_cell.length_c   1.000
_cell.angle_alpha   90.00
_cell.angle_beta   90.00
_cell.angle_gamma   90.00
#
_symmetry.space_group_name_H-M   'P 1'
#
loop_
_entity.id
_entity.type
_entity.pdbx_description
1 polymer ?
#
loop_
_entity_poly.entity_id
_entity_poly.type
_entity_poly.pdbx_seq_one_letter_code
_entity_poly.pdbx_strand_id
1 'polypeptide(L)'
;MVQTDGRHANRQPSGHLLVTETYGRNPEIPIERDIYKRIFNITDNTIELLYHYHYNCVTNDTRLYRKPNLAETGGRVYFDPSKVSGYLANPIGKEPRKLEMYLTLCEHLELENLTRKAVRDSETDLGEYLKKRHTQLRAPTTEVALFDTERNEAAKKGWKEQASETLKAEVEERETEAEIDPLAPYLGRLFGSGRGAGAPLSYKDACLLREQCINDFRAKQLVRQQLVQERYDKLNEEYKQKRLWYLANQYILTPKKEAEYFASSAELAFQVHALEVRLTRHRDLTGPRFRALVDILNKHPLLKEHHC
;
A
#
# COMPACT_ATOMS: atom_id res chain seq x y z
N MET A 1 -50.54 -26.79 0.01
CA MET A 1 -49.34 -27.49 0.49
C MET A 1 -48.80 -28.30 -0.67
N VAL A 2 -47.82 -27.78 -1.40
CA VAL A 2 -47.18 -28.47 -2.54
C VAL A 2 -45.79 -28.86 -2.06
N GLN A 3 -45.60 -30.17 -1.87
CA GLN A 3 -44.31 -30.77 -1.56
C GLN A 3 -43.35 -30.50 -2.71
N THR A 4 -42.27 -29.79 -2.42
CA THR A 4 -41.12 -29.63 -3.30
C THR A 4 -40.34 -30.94 -3.30
N ASP A 5 -40.39 -31.68 -4.40
CA ASP A 5 -39.51 -32.82 -4.65
C ASP A 5 -38.06 -32.34 -4.76
N GLY A 6 -37.37 -32.38 -3.63
CA GLY A 6 -35.93 -32.30 -3.54
C GLY A 6 -35.33 -33.60 -4.05
N ARG A 7 -34.80 -33.60 -5.28
CA ARG A 7 -33.80 -34.57 -5.74
C ARG A 7 -33.17 -34.16 -7.08
N HIS A 8 -32.58 -32.96 -7.13
CA HIS A 8 -31.45 -32.73 -8.02
C HIS A 8 -30.18 -32.92 -7.19
N ALA A 9 -29.81 -34.18 -7.01
CA ALA A 9 -28.47 -34.55 -6.62
C ALA A 9 -27.52 -33.88 -7.62
N ASN A 10 -26.73 -32.95 -7.10
CA ASN A 10 -25.64 -32.28 -7.77
C ASN A 10 -24.67 -33.35 -8.27
N ARG A 11 -24.89 -33.88 -9.48
CA ARG A 11 -23.91 -34.69 -10.19
C ARG A 11 -22.76 -33.73 -10.46
N GLN A 12 -21.69 -33.84 -9.67
CA GLN A 12 -20.40 -33.28 -10.03
C GLN A 12 -20.14 -33.66 -11.49
N PRO A 13 -19.80 -32.69 -12.38
CA PRO A 13 -19.41 -33.05 -13.73
C PRO A 13 -18.23 -34.01 -13.62
N SER A 14 -18.45 -35.22 -14.11
CA SER A 14 -17.46 -36.30 -14.11
C SER A 14 -16.23 -35.79 -14.84
N GLY A 15 -15.06 -35.91 -14.19
CA GLY A 15 -13.82 -35.26 -14.59
C GLY A 15 -13.49 -35.39 -16.07
N HIS A 16 -12.80 -34.37 -16.59
CA HIS A 16 -12.38 -34.23 -17.98
C HIS A 16 -12.05 -35.58 -18.63
N LEU A 17 -12.92 -35.99 -19.54
CA LEU A 17 -12.84 -37.28 -20.22
C LEU A 17 -11.81 -37.22 -21.35
N LEU A 18 -11.59 -36.02 -21.91
CA LEU A 18 -10.73 -35.75 -23.03
C LEU A 18 -10.11 -34.35 -22.89
N VAL A 19 -8.78 -34.25 -23.00
CA VAL A 19 -8.05 -32.97 -23.06
C VAL A 19 -7.38 -32.87 -24.42
N THR A 20 -7.59 -31.75 -25.12
CA THR A 20 -7.00 -31.51 -26.45
C THR A 20 -6.18 -30.25 -26.41
N GLU A 21 -4.91 -30.36 -26.78
CA GLU A 21 -3.97 -29.25 -26.93
C GLU A 21 -3.63 -29.09 -28.41
N THR A 22 -3.67 -27.85 -28.91
CA THR A 22 -3.34 -27.52 -30.30
C THR A 22 -2.22 -26.50 -30.33
N TYR A 23 -1.22 -26.73 -31.18
CA TYR A 23 -0.02 -25.92 -31.27
C TYR A 23 0.20 -25.38 -32.70
N GLY A 24 0.80 -24.19 -32.77
CA GLY A 24 1.31 -23.65 -34.03
C GLY A 24 2.60 -24.34 -34.47
N ARG A 25 2.95 -24.22 -35.76
CA ARG A 25 4.20 -24.77 -36.31
C ARG A 25 5.40 -24.04 -35.72
N ASN A 26 6.37 -24.79 -35.19
CA ASN A 26 7.66 -24.26 -34.77
C ASN A 26 8.75 -24.57 -35.81
N PRO A 27 9.28 -23.56 -36.54
CA PRO A 27 10.28 -23.78 -37.59
C PRO A 27 11.61 -24.33 -37.07
N GLU A 28 11.92 -24.21 -35.78
CA GLU A 28 13.17 -24.73 -35.19
C GLU A 28 13.15 -26.25 -35.01
N ILE A 29 11.97 -26.86 -34.97
CA ILE A 29 11.78 -28.30 -34.75
C ILE A 29 11.52 -28.98 -36.11
N PRO A 30 12.15 -30.12 -36.42
CA PRO A 30 11.81 -30.92 -37.60
C PRO A 30 10.33 -31.32 -37.60
N ILE A 31 9.71 -31.35 -38.78
CA ILE A 31 8.26 -31.64 -38.92
C ILE A 31 7.88 -32.98 -38.27
N GLU A 32 8.73 -33.99 -38.40
CA GLU A 32 8.55 -35.35 -37.83
C GLU A 32 8.43 -35.36 -36.29
N ARG A 33 8.89 -34.29 -35.63
CA ARG A 33 8.89 -34.16 -34.17
C ARG A 33 7.99 -33.03 -33.67
N ASP A 34 7.49 -32.18 -34.57
CA ASP A 34 6.66 -31.05 -34.20
C ASP A 34 5.18 -31.44 -34.11
N ILE A 35 4.62 -31.33 -32.92
CA ILE A 35 3.27 -31.76 -32.61
C ILE A 35 2.30 -30.63 -32.94
N TYR A 36 1.36 -30.88 -33.86
CA TYR A 36 0.26 -29.98 -34.15
C TYR A 36 -0.87 -30.10 -33.13
N LYS A 37 -1.22 -31.33 -32.77
CA LYS A 37 -2.32 -31.60 -31.85
C LYS A 37 -2.00 -32.78 -30.96
N ARG A 38 -2.24 -32.61 -29.67
CA ARG A 38 -2.09 -33.63 -28.64
C ARG A 38 -3.43 -33.87 -27.98
N ILE A 39 -3.81 -35.13 -27.83
CA ILE A 39 -5.08 -35.51 -27.25
C ILE A 39 -4.81 -36.52 -26.14
N PHE A 40 -5.16 -36.15 -24.91
CA PHE A 40 -5.15 -37.04 -23.75
C PHE A 40 -6.55 -37.56 -23.53
N ASN A 41 -6.76 -38.84 -23.80
CA ASN A 41 -8.02 -39.52 -23.51
C ASN A 41 -7.87 -40.25 -22.16
N ILE A 42 -8.50 -39.69 -21.14
CA ILE A 42 -8.35 -40.15 -19.76
C ILE A 42 -9.23 -41.40 -19.54
N THR A 43 -10.37 -41.51 -20.21
CA THR A 43 -11.26 -42.67 -20.12
C THR A 43 -10.69 -43.91 -20.81
N ASP A 44 -10.19 -43.75 -22.03
CA ASP A 44 -9.70 -44.87 -22.83
C ASP A 44 -8.22 -45.18 -22.54
N ASN A 45 -7.59 -44.42 -21.64
CA ASN A 45 -6.18 -44.51 -21.28
C ASN A 45 -5.27 -44.43 -22.53
N THR A 46 -5.56 -43.49 -23.43
CA THR A 46 -4.75 -43.28 -24.64
C THR A 46 -4.20 -41.87 -24.75
N ILE A 47 -3.08 -41.75 -25.46
CA ILE A 47 -2.48 -40.47 -25.85
C ILE A 47 -2.34 -40.50 -27.38
N GLU A 48 -2.96 -39.54 -28.05
CA GLU A 48 -2.86 -39.36 -29.50
C GLU A 48 -2.05 -38.12 -29.82
N LEU A 49 -1.03 -38.31 -30.66
CA LEU A 49 -0.17 -37.26 -31.18
C LEU A 49 -0.42 -37.14 -32.68
N LEU A 50 -0.70 -35.92 -33.11
CA LEU A 50 -0.82 -35.53 -34.51
C LEU A 50 0.30 -34.54 -34.78
N TYR A 51 1.20 -34.87 -35.69
CA TYR A 51 2.30 -34.01 -36.07
C TYR A 51 1.87 -33.02 -37.16
N HIS A 52 2.68 -31.98 -37.38
CA HIS A 52 2.44 -31.06 -38.50
C HIS A 52 2.61 -31.76 -39.85
N TYR A 53 1.94 -31.23 -40.88
CA TYR A 53 2.02 -31.77 -42.23
C TYR A 53 3.43 -31.69 -42.79
N HIS A 54 3.89 -32.79 -43.40
CA HIS A 54 5.12 -32.80 -44.17
C HIS A 54 4.93 -32.08 -45.51
N TYR A 55 6.03 -31.57 -46.07
CA TYR A 55 6.03 -30.99 -47.42
C TYR A 55 5.46 -32.00 -48.43
N ASN A 56 4.48 -31.55 -49.22
CA ASN A 56 3.73 -32.34 -50.22
C ASN A 56 2.96 -33.56 -49.67
N CYS A 57 2.65 -33.60 -48.37
CA CYS A 57 1.77 -34.62 -47.80
C CYS A 57 0.37 -34.06 -47.52
N VAL A 58 -0.66 -34.83 -47.87
CA VAL A 58 -2.08 -34.45 -47.67
C VAL A 58 -2.57 -34.85 -46.27
N THR A 59 -1.97 -35.88 -45.69
CA THR A 59 -2.25 -36.38 -44.33
C THR A 59 -1.09 -36.06 -43.39
N ASN A 60 -1.39 -36.04 -42.10
CA ASN A 60 -0.42 -35.82 -41.04
C ASN A 60 0.10 -37.15 -40.49
N ASP A 61 1.32 -37.15 -39.97
CA ASP A 61 1.80 -38.29 -39.18
C ASP A 61 1.00 -38.36 -37.87
N THR A 62 0.68 -39.58 -37.45
CA THR A 62 -0.04 -39.81 -36.20
C THR A 62 0.62 -40.89 -35.36
N ARG A 63 0.46 -40.77 -34.05
CA ARG A 63 0.89 -41.79 -33.10
C ARG A 63 -0.09 -41.91 -31.95
N LEU A 64 -0.54 -43.12 -31.70
CA LEU A 64 -1.42 -43.51 -30.61
C LEU A 64 -0.62 -44.36 -29.63
N TYR A 65 -0.56 -43.91 -28.38
CA TYR A 65 -0.03 -44.66 -27.26
C TYR A 65 -1.18 -45.16 -26.40
N ARG A 66 -1.22 -46.46 -26.11
CA ARG A 66 -2.05 -47.01 -25.02
C ARG A 66 -1.23 -47.02 -23.74
N LYS A 67 -1.67 -46.27 -22.72
CA LYS A 67 -0.94 -46.10 -21.48
C LYS A 67 -0.86 -47.41 -20.68
N PRO A 68 0.29 -47.73 -20.07
CA PRO A 68 0.35 -48.83 -19.11
C PRO A 68 -0.42 -48.46 -17.83
N ASN A 69 -1.02 -49.44 -17.16
CA ASN A 69 -1.65 -49.21 -15.87
C ASN A 69 -0.57 -49.03 -14.80
N LEU A 70 -0.32 -47.76 -14.41
CA LEU A 70 0.72 -47.41 -13.44
C LEU A 70 0.43 -47.97 -12.04
N ALA A 71 -0.84 -48.24 -11.70
CA ALA A 71 -1.25 -48.81 -10.42
C ALA A 71 -0.81 -50.27 -10.27
N GLU A 72 -0.91 -51.06 -11.34
CA GLU A 72 -0.45 -52.46 -11.39
C GLU A 72 1.09 -52.56 -11.41
N THR A 73 1.74 -51.50 -11.88
CA THR A 73 3.17 -51.47 -12.17
C THR A 73 4.03 -50.89 -11.03
N GLY A 74 3.42 -50.44 -9.93
CA GLY A 74 4.15 -49.80 -8.83
C GLY A 74 4.85 -48.50 -9.26
N GLY A 75 4.28 -47.77 -10.21
CA GLY A 75 4.79 -46.46 -10.66
C GLY A 75 5.91 -46.49 -11.70
N ARG A 76 6.34 -47.67 -12.19
CA ARG A 76 7.29 -47.75 -13.31
C ARG A 76 6.55 -47.66 -14.66
N VAL A 77 7.19 -47.12 -15.69
CA VAL A 77 6.61 -47.10 -17.05
C VAL A 77 7.14 -48.31 -17.81
N TYR A 78 6.37 -49.40 -17.89
CA TYR A 78 6.72 -50.54 -18.75
C TYR A 78 6.31 -50.25 -20.20
N PHE A 79 7.30 -50.10 -21.08
CA PHE A 79 7.07 -49.87 -22.50
C PHE A 79 6.88 -51.18 -23.26
N ASP A 80 5.74 -51.27 -23.95
CA ASP A 80 5.44 -52.37 -24.85
C ASP A 80 5.23 -51.80 -26.26
N PRO A 81 6.11 -52.10 -27.23
CA PRO A 81 5.97 -51.62 -28.60
C PRO A 81 4.65 -52.02 -29.27
N SER A 82 4.02 -53.13 -28.86
CA SER A 82 2.74 -53.59 -29.44
C SER A 82 1.56 -52.68 -29.06
N LYS A 83 1.72 -51.86 -28.01
CA LYS A 83 0.72 -50.92 -27.50
C LYS A 83 0.85 -49.53 -28.12
N VAL A 84 1.75 -49.36 -29.07
CA VAL A 84 1.93 -48.13 -29.84
C VAL A 84 1.55 -48.41 -31.28
N SER A 85 0.62 -47.62 -31.82
CA SER A 85 0.32 -47.62 -33.25
C SER A 85 0.64 -46.25 -33.83
N GLY A 86 1.12 -46.21 -35.06
CA GLY A 86 1.45 -44.97 -35.73
C GLY A 86 1.17 -45.06 -37.22
N TYR A 87 0.94 -43.89 -37.82
CA TYR A 87 0.80 -43.72 -39.25
C TYR A 87 1.82 -42.68 -39.71
N LEU A 88 2.57 -43.03 -40.76
CA LEU A 88 3.49 -42.12 -41.44
C LEU A 88 2.86 -41.75 -42.78
N ALA A 89 2.66 -40.46 -43.02
CA ALA A 89 2.17 -39.93 -44.28
C ALA A 89 3.22 -40.07 -45.38
N ASN A 90 4.51 -39.96 -45.03
CA ASN A 90 5.60 -40.18 -45.97
C ASN A 90 5.93 -41.68 -46.09
N PRO A 91 5.74 -42.32 -47.26
CA PRO A 91 6.00 -43.75 -47.44
C PRO A 91 7.49 -44.12 -47.39
N ILE A 92 8.39 -43.14 -47.55
CA ILE A 92 9.85 -43.32 -47.45
C ILE A 92 10.35 -43.01 -46.03
N GLY A 93 9.49 -42.43 -45.18
CA GLY A 93 9.81 -42.08 -43.80
C GLY A 93 10.20 -43.31 -42.98
N LYS A 94 11.18 -43.15 -42.09
CA LYS A 94 11.60 -44.21 -41.17
C LYS A 94 10.76 -44.12 -39.89
N GLU A 95 10.30 -45.27 -39.42
CA GLU A 95 9.73 -45.34 -38.08
C GLU A 95 10.79 -44.93 -37.03
N PRO A 96 10.39 -44.17 -35.99
CA PRO A 96 11.31 -43.75 -34.96
C PRO A 96 11.82 -44.95 -34.16
N ARG A 97 12.95 -44.78 -33.49
CA ARG A 97 13.52 -45.87 -32.70
C ARG A 97 12.59 -46.17 -31.51
N LYS A 98 12.49 -47.45 -31.11
CA LYS A 98 11.72 -47.87 -29.93
C LYS A 98 12.09 -47.09 -28.65
N LEU A 99 13.37 -46.73 -28.50
CA LEU A 99 13.84 -45.89 -27.40
C LEU A 99 13.23 -44.48 -27.45
N GLU A 100 13.18 -43.86 -28.63
CA GLU A 100 12.57 -42.54 -28.80
C GLU A 100 11.07 -42.61 -28.51
N MET A 101 10.38 -43.65 -28.98
CA MET A 101 8.96 -43.86 -28.68
C MET A 101 8.70 -43.94 -27.16
N TYR A 102 9.57 -44.64 -26.42
CA TYR A 102 9.49 -44.72 -24.96
C TYR A 102 9.70 -43.37 -24.28
N LEU A 103 10.75 -42.63 -24.68
CA LEU A 103 11.03 -41.31 -24.11
C LEU A 103 9.88 -40.33 -24.36
N THR A 104 9.32 -40.33 -25.57
CA THR A 104 8.13 -39.54 -25.91
C THR A 104 6.93 -39.95 -25.03
N LEU A 105 6.72 -41.25 -24.80
CA LEU A 105 5.63 -41.70 -23.90
C LEU A 105 5.81 -41.16 -22.47
N CYS A 106 7.02 -41.26 -21.91
CA CYS A 106 7.31 -40.76 -20.56
C CYS A 106 7.06 -39.25 -20.45
N GLU A 107 7.59 -38.48 -21.41
CA GLU A 107 7.36 -37.03 -21.49
C GLU A 107 5.86 -36.69 -21.53
N HIS A 108 5.10 -37.42 -22.34
CA HIS A 108 3.66 -37.14 -22.50
C HIS A 108 2.83 -37.59 -21.29
N LEU A 109 3.26 -38.60 -20.54
CA LEU A 109 2.66 -38.96 -19.26
C LEU A 109 2.87 -37.86 -18.20
N GLU A 110 4.05 -37.25 -18.16
CA GLU A 110 4.32 -36.11 -17.27
C GLU A 110 3.47 -34.89 -17.66
N LEU A 111 3.40 -34.58 -18.95
CA LEU A 111 2.58 -33.48 -19.47
C LEU A 111 1.09 -33.73 -19.23
N GLU A 112 0.59 -34.96 -19.36
CA GLU A 112 -0.79 -35.30 -18.98
C GLU A 112 -1.08 -34.97 -17.51
N ASN A 113 -0.15 -35.30 -16.60
CA ASN A 113 -0.33 -34.99 -15.18
C ASN A 113 -0.35 -33.48 -14.91
N LEU A 114 0.52 -32.72 -15.56
CA LEU A 114 0.59 -31.26 -15.45
C LEU A 114 -0.69 -30.60 -15.97
N THR A 115 -1.12 -31.00 -17.17
CA THR A 115 -2.34 -30.46 -17.80
C THR A 115 -3.57 -30.82 -16.99
N ARG A 116 -3.71 -32.08 -16.54
CA ARG A 116 -4.79 -32.50 -15.65
C ARG A 116 -4.84 -31.69 -14.36
N LYS A 117 -3.69 -31.38 -13.77
CA LYS A 117 -3.61 -30.52 -12.59
C LYS A 117 -4.08 -29.10 -12.90
N ALA A 118 -3.55 -28.50 -13.98
CA ALA A 118 -3.90 -27.14 -14.38
C ALA A 118 -5.42 -26.97 -14.65
N VAL A 119 -6.05 -27.96 -15.28
CA VAL A 119 -7.49 -27.91 -15.53
C VAL A 119 -8.27 -28.01 -14.21
N ARG A 120 -7.89 -28.89 -13.27
CA ARG A 120 -8.51 -28.99 -11.93
C ARG A 120 -8.37 -27.71 -11.10
N ASP A 121 -7.20 -27.09 -11.15
CA ASP A 121 -6.94 -25.81 -10.46
C ASP A 121 -7.87 -24.74 -11.05
N SER A 122 -7.99 -24.69 -12.39
CA SER A 122 -8.91 -23.78 -13.09
C SER A 122 -10.39 -24.04 -12.75
N GLU A 123 -10.82 -25.30 -12.66
CA GLU A 123 -12.18 -25.65 -12.24
C GLU A 123 -12.48 -25.18 -10.82
N THR A 124 -11.50 -25.31 -9.92
CA THR A 124 -11.62 -24.87 -8.53
C THR A 124 -11.79 -23.35 -8.47
N ASP A 125 -10.94 -22.61 -9.19
CA ASP A 125 -11.00 -21.15 -9.29
C ASP A 125 -12.33 -20.67 -9.86
N LEU A 126 -12.81 -21.30 -10.94
CA LEU A 126 -14.11 -21.00 -11.53
C LEU A 126 -15.26 -21.30 -10.55
N GLY A 127 -15.17 -22.41 -9.82
CA GLY A 127 -16.15 -22.75 -8.79
C GLY A 127 -16.21 -21.71 -7.67
N GLU A 128 -15.05 -21.22 -7.21
CA GLU A 128 -14.98 -20.14 -6.23
C GLU A 128 -15.53 -18.82 -6.78
N TYR A 129 -15.17 -18.48 -8.02
CA TYR A 129 -15.67 -17.29 -8.70
C TYR A 129 -17.19 -17.30 -8.80
N LEU A 130 -17.78 -18.41 -9.25
CA LEU A 130 -19.23 -18.56 -9.37
C LEU A 130 -19.93 -18.48 -8.01
N LYS A 131 -19.34 -19.05 -6.95
CA LYS A 131 -19.86 -18.90 -5.58
C LYS A 131 -19.86 -17.43 -5.14
N LYS A 132 -18.75 -16.71 -5.33
CA LYS A 132 -18.65 -15.27 -5.02
C LYS A 132 -19.65 -14.46 -5.85
N ARG A 133 -19.84 -14.80 -7.13
CA ARG A 133 -20.83 -14.14 -7.98
C ARG A 133 -22.25 -14.39 -7.50
N HIS A 134 -22.56 -15.61 -7.08
CA HIS A 134 -23.86 -15.95 -6.54
C HIS A 134 -24.17 -15.19 -5.23
N THR A 135 -23.19 -15.07 -4.32
CA THR A 135 -23.38 -14.29 -3.08
C THR A 135 -23.58 -12.81 -3.37
N GLN A 136 -22.78 -12.23 -4.29
CA GLN A 136 -22.94 -10.84 -4.74
C GLN A 136 -24.30 -10.57 -5.38
N LEU A 137 -24.82 -11.48 -6.20
CA LEU A 137 -26.13 -11.33 -6.83
C LEU A 137 -27.28 -11.45 -5.82
N ARG A 138 -27.14 -12.33 -4.82
CA ARG A 138 -28.17 -12.52 -3.77
C ARG A 138 -28.22 -11.35 -2.79
N ALA A 139 -27.07 -10.77 -2.46
CA ALA A 139 -26.94 -9.64 -1.55
C ALA A 139 -25.87 -8.68 -2.09
N PRO A 140 -26.23 -7.75 -2.99
CA PRO A 140 -25.29 -6.80 -3.55
C PRO A 140 -24.85 -5.80 -2.49
N THR A 141 -23.66 -6.01 -1.93
CA THR A 141 -23.00 -5.04 -1.05
C THR A 141 -22.27 -4.03 -1.90
N THR A 142 -22.55 -2.74 -1.72
CA THR A 142 -21.76 -1.68 -2.35
C THR A 142 -20.53 -1.47 -1.49
N GLU A 143 -19.34 -1.75 -2.04
CA GLU A 143 -18.10 -1.35 -1.39
C GLU A 143 -18.00 0.17 -1.46
N VAL A 144 -18.23 0.83 -0.33
CA VAL A 144 -18.07 2.27 -0.21
C VAL A 144 -16.59 2.56 -0.06
N ALA A 145 -16.04 3.41 -0.94
CA ALA A 145 -14.64 3.78 -0.87
C ALA A 145 -14.33 4.42 0.50
N LEU A 146 -13.15 4.13 1.05
CA LEU A 146 -12.71 4.66 2.36
C LEU A 146 -12.79 6.19 2.41
N PHE A 147 -12.53 6.85 1.28
CA PHE A 147 -12.54 8.30 1.12
C PHE A 147 -13.89 8.88 0.66
N ASP A 148 -14.91 8.05 0.45
CA ASP A 148 -16.27 8.52 0.16
C ASP A 148 -16.92 8.95 1.49
N THR A 149 -16.72 10.21 1.81
CA THR A 149 -17.14 10.84 3.06
C THR A 149 -18.66 10.92 3.19
N GLU A 150 -19.40 10.78 2.09
CA GLU A 150 -20.86 10.88 2.08
C GLU A 150 -21.53 9.56 2.42
N ARG A 151 -20.97 8.44 1.92
CA ARG A 151 -21.54 7.10 2.12
C ARG A 151 -20.88 6.33 3.26
N ASN A 152 -19.69 6.71 3.70
CA ASN A 152 -18.98 6.04 4.78
C ASN A 152 -19.43 6.55 6.17
N GLU A 153 -20.51 5.96 6.70
CA GLU A 153 -21.05 6.32 8.01
C GLU A 153 -20.05 6.13 9.16
N ALA A 154 -19.15 5.15 9.04
CA ALA A 154 -18.10 4.91 10.03
C ALA A 154 -17.07 6.05 10.06
N ALA A 155 -16.64 6.53 8.89
CA ALA A 155 -15.77 7.70 8.80
C ALA A 155 -16.46 8.97 9.34
N LYS A 156 -17.76 9.17 9.04
CA LYS A 156 -18.53 10.29 9.60
C LYS A 156 -18.60 10.24 11.13
N LYS A 157 -18.77 9.06 11.72
CA LYS A 157 -18.78 8.89 13.18
C LYS A 157 -17.41 9.20 13.78
N GLY A 158 -16.34 8.63 13.23
CA GLY A 158 -14.97 8.88 13.69
C GLY A 158 -14.58 10.36 13.62
N TRP A 159 -14.94 11.07 12.55
CA TRP A 159 -14.68 12.51 12.44
C TRP A 159 -15.48 13.35 13.42
N LYS A 160 -16.75 13.00 13.68
CA LYS A 160 -17.56 13.71 14.68
C LYS A 160 -17.02 13.51 16.10
N GLU A 161 -16.57 12.30 16.42
CA GLU A 161 -15.98 11.99 17.72
C GLU A 161 -14.65 12.74 17.91
N GLN A 162 -13.75 12.69 16.93
CA GLN A 162 -12.50 13.44 16.96
C GLN A 162 -12.73 14.95 17.05
N ALA A 163 -13.64 15.50 16.24
CA ALA A 163 -13.98 16.91 16.29
C ALA A 163 -14.57 17.31 17.65
N SER A 164 -15.41 16.45 18.25
CA SER A 164 -15.96 16.68 19.59
C SER A 164 -14.89 16.62 20.68
N GLU A 165 -13.91 15.72 20.56
CA GLU A 165 -12.82 15.56 21.51
C GLU A 165 -11.85 16.74 21.44
N THR A 166 -11.50 17.19 20.22
CA THR A 166 -10.68 18.39 20.02
C THR A 166 -11.37 19.63 20.56
N LEU A 167 -12.70 19.75 20.41
CA LEU A 167 -13.44 20.91 20.92
C LEU A 167 -13.48 20.91 22.45
N LYS A 168 -13.62 19.73 23.08
CA LYS A 168 -13.59 19.59 24.54
C LYS A 168 -12.21 19.93 25.09
N ALA A 169 -11.15 19.43 24.47
CA ALA A 169 -9.78 19.74 24.85
C ALA A 169 -9.47 21.25 24.71
N GLU A 170 -9.95 21.90 23.65
CA GLU A 170 -9.78 23.35 23.46
C GLU A 170 -10.56 24.17 24.49
N VAL A 171 -11.75 23.71 24.90
CA VAL A 171 -12.53 24.35 25.98
C VAL A 171 -11.83 24.17 27.33
N GLU A 172 -11.33 22.97 27.63
CA GLU A 172 -10.61 22.66 28.87
C GLU A 172 -9.28 23.45 28.97
N GLU A 173 -8.54 23.59 27.87
CA GLU A 173 -7.37 24.47 27.79
C GLU A 173 -7.74 25.94 28.02
N ARG A 174 -8.86 26.42 27.45
CA ARG A 174 -9.32 27.80 27.68
C ARG A 174 -9.79 28.05 29.11
N GLU A 175 -10.43 27.07 29.73
CA GLU A 175 -10.89 27.15 31.12
C GLU A 175 -9.70 27.17 32.09
N THR A 176 -8.70 26.32 31.87
CA THR A 176 -7.47 26.31 32.69
C THR A 176 -6.59 27.55 32.48
N GLU A 177 -6.55 28.13 31.27
CA GLU A 177 -5.87 29.41 31.02
C GLU A 177 -6.58 30.61 31.67
N ALA A 178 -7.91 30.56 31.84
CA ALA A 178 -8.70 31.64 32.43
C ALA A 178 -8.50 31.78 33.96
N GLU A 179 -8.09 30.70 34.64
CA GLU A 179 -7.89 30.69 36.10
C GLU A 179 -6.51 31.20 36.55
N ILE A 180 -5.54 31.33 35.63
CA ILE A 180 -4.17 31.73 35.99
C ILE A 180 -4.04 33.26 35.99
N ASP A 181 -3.93 33.86 37.18
CA ASP A 181 -3.57 35.27 37.32
C ASP A 181 -2.16 35.52 36.73
N PRO A 182 -2.03 36.33 35.65
CA PRO A 182 -0.75 36.60 35.01
C PRO A 182 0.24 37.36 35.90
N LEU A 183 -0.22 38.00 36.99
CA LEU A 183 0.62 38.77 37.93
C LEU A 183 1.11 37.97 39.14
N ALA A 184 0.47 36.85 39.48
CA ALA A 184 0.82 36.00 40.62
C ALA A 184 2.33 35.67 40.74
N PRO A 185 3.06 35.25 39.69
CA PRO A 185 4.49 34.96 39.81
C PRO A 185 5.35 36.20 40.09
N TYR A 186 4.94 37.38 39.64
CA TYR A 186 5.67 38.63 39.90
C TYR A 186 5.43 39.13 41.33
N LEU A 187 4.20 38.97 41.83
CA LEU A 187 3.85 39.28 43.22
C LEU A 187 4.63 38.40 44.20
N GLY A 188 4.73 37.09 43.92
CA GLY A 188 5.53 36.16 44.71
C GLY A 188 7.03 36.48 44.71
N ARG A 189 7.59 36.92 43.57
CA ARG A 189 9.02 37.31 43.43
C ARG A 189 9.36 38.62 44.14
N LEU A 190 8.50 39.64 44.02
CA LEU A 190 8.78 40.99 44.52
C LEU A 190 8.43 41.17 46.00
N PHE A 191 7.38 40.51 46.47
CA PHE A 191 6.79 40.77 47.80
C PHE A 191 6.69 39.53 48.69
N GLY A 192 7.08 38.35 48.20
CA GLY A 192 7.04 37.07 48.92
C GLY A 192 5.64 36.45 49.01
N SER A 193 5.57 35.15 49.32
CA SER A 193 4.33 34.35 49.41
C SER A 193 3.34 34.81 50.52
N GLY A 194 3.72 35.80 51.33
CA GLY A 194 2.96 36.26 52.50
C GLY A 194 2.03 37.46 52.26
N ARG A 195 2.15 38.18 51.14
CA ARG A 195 1.17 39.23 50.79
C ARG A 195 0.01 38.61 50.01
N GLY A 196 -1.03 38.22 50.72
CA GLY A 196 -2.32 37.87 50.10
C GLY A 196 -2.85 39.02 49.24
N ALA A 197 -3.68 38.65 48.24
CA ALA A 197 -4.23 39.49 47.17
C ALA A 197 -5.16 40.66 47.61
N GLY A 198 -4.96 41.24 48.80
CA GLY A 198 -5.83 42.26 49.39
C GLY A 198 -5.12 43.43 50.07
N ALA A 199 -3.78 43.50 50.10
CA ALA A 199 -3.09 44.68 50.61
C ALA A 199 -2.91 45.72 49.49
N PRO A 200 -3.30 47.01 49.69
CA PRO A 200 -3.12 48.03 48.67
C PRO A 200 -1.63 48.19 48.35
N LEU A 201 -1.31 48.11 47.06
CA LEU A 201 0.04 48.26 46.56
C LEU A 201 0.44 49.74 46.61
N SER A 202 1.68 50.07 46.96
CA SER A 202 2.16 51.46 46.85
C SER A 202 2.25 51.84 45.38
N TYR A 203 2.05 53.12 45.03
CA TYR A 203 2.19 53.61 43.65
C TYR A 203 3.54 53.20 43.02
N LYS A 204 4.63 53.27 43.79
CA LYS A 204 5.97 52.87 43.33
C LYS A 204 6.05 51.37 43.04
N ASP A 205 5.46 50.56 43.90
CA ASP A 205 5.42 49.10 43.78
C ASP A 205 4.58 48.66 42.58
N ALA A 206 3.47 49.37 42.30
CA ALA A 206 2.61 49.16 41.14
C ALA A 206 3.32 49.47 39.82
N CYS A 207 4.03 50.61 39.74
CA CYS A 207 4.81 50.95 38.57
C CYS A 207 5.94 49.93 38.33
N LEU A 208 6.66 49.52 39.38
CA LEU A 208 7.72 48.50 39.28
C LEU A 208 7.18 47.15 38.80
N LEU A 209 6.04 46.70 39.33
CA LEU A 209 5.39 45.46 38.91
C LEU A 209 5.05 45.49 37.42
N ARG A 210 4.43 46.59 36.97
CA ARG A 210 4.05 46.80 35.57
C ARG A 210 5.28 46.83 34.64
N GLU A 211 6.32 47.58 35.00
CA GLU A 211 7.56 47.64 34.22
C GLU A 211 8.23 46.28 34.11
N GLN A 212 8.30 45.50 35.20
CA GLN A 212 8.88 44.16 35.17
C GLN A 212 8.10 43.21 34.27
N CYS A 213 6.76 43.24 34.32
CA CYS A 213 5.93 42.41 33.44
C CYS A 213 6.16 42.74 31.95
N ILE A 214 6.23 44.04 31.63
CA ILE A 214 6.45 44.53 30.27
C ILE A 214 7.86 44.17 29.78
N ASN A 215 8.88 44.37 30.62
CA ASN A 215 10.26 44.06 30.29
C ASN A 215 10.48 42.56 30.12
N ASP A 216 9.92 41.72 31.01
CA ASP A 216 10.01 40.27 30.90
C ASP A 216 9.28 39.75 29.65
N PHE A 217 8.14 40.34 29.27
CA PHE A 217 7.48 40.03 28.00
C PHE A 217 8.38 40.34 26.81
N ARG A 218 8.95 41.56 26.74
CA ARG A 218 9.85 41.97 25.65
C ARG A 218 11.08 41.08 25.54
N ALA A 219 11.73 40.80 26.68
CA ALA A 219 12.88 39.90 26.74
C ALA A 219 12.53 38.49 26.24
N LYS A 220 11.38 37.94 26.66
CA LYS A 220 10.92 36.62 26.20
C LYS A 220 10.61 36.60 24.70
N GLN A 221 10.00 37.65 24.14
CA GLN A 221 9.78 37.71 22.68
C GLN A 221 11.12 37.76 21.92
N LEU A 222 12.08 38.52 22.41
CA LEU A 222 13.40 38.63 21.80
C LEU A 222 14.17 37.30 21.84
N VAL A 223 14.19 36.61 22.99
CA VAL A 223 14.82 35.28 23.12
C VAL A 223 14.15 34.25 22.21
N ARG A 224 12.81 34.27 22.14
CA ARG A 224 12.05 33.38 21.24
C ARG A 224 12.37 33.65 19.77
N GLN A 225 12.44 34.91 19.37
CA GLN A 225 12.83 35.29 18.02
C GLN A 225 14.24 34.81 17.69
N GLN A 226 15.21 35.08 18.56
CA GLN A 226 16.61 34.67 18.38
C GLN A 226 16.74 33.15 18.23
N LEU A 227 16.08 32.37 19.10
CA LEU A 227 16.13 30.91 19.02
C LEU A 227 15.63 30.37 17.68
N VAL A 228 14.53 30.92 17.16
CA VAL A 228 13.98 30.49 15.86
C VAL A 228 14.86 30.99 14.72
N GLN A 229 15.39 32.21 14.82
CA GLN A 229 16.28 32.81 13.82
C GLN A 229 17.58 32.01 13.69
N GLU A 230 18.25 31.69 14.80
CA GLU A 230 19.48 30.89 14.79
C GLU A 230 19.26 29.52 14.13
N ARG A 231 18.12 28.88 14.41
CA ARG A 231 17.80 27.58 13.80
C ARG A 231 17.50 27.71 12.32
N TYR A 232 16.81 28.78 11.92
CA TYR A 232 16.55 29.10 10.52
C TYR A 232 17.86 29.34 9.77
N ASP A 233 18.75 30.17 10.30
CA ASP A 233 20.01 30.51 9.66
C ASP A 233 20.90 29.26 9.47
N LYS A 234 20.99 28.40 10.49
CA LYS A 234 21.72 27.12 10.41
C LYS A 234 21.18 26.21 9.30
N LEU A 235 19.87 25.91 9.32
CA LEU A 235 19.27 24.99 8.35
C LEU A 235 19.23 25.58 6.93
N ASN A 236 19.05 26.90 6.80
CA ASN A 236 19.05 27.57 5.51
C ASN A 236 20.46 27.58 4.89
N GLU A 237 21.50 27.73 5.70
CA GLU A 237 22.88 27.60 5.25
C GLU A 237 23.19 26.17 4.79
N GLU A 238 22.81 25.15 5.57
CA GLU A 238 22.94 23.74 5.17
C GLU A 238 22.19 23.43 3.85
N TYR A 239 20.97 23.97 3.69
CA TYR A 239 20.18 23.81 2.48
C TYR A 239 20.87 24.45 1.26
N LYS A 240 21.42 25.67 1.41
CA LYS A 240 22.20 26.33 0.35
C LYS A 240 23.46 25.55 -0.02
N GLN A 241 24.20 25.06 0.98
CA GLN A 241 25.41 24.27 0.76
C GLN A 241 25.12 22.97 0.03
N LYS A 242 24.06 22.23 0.42
CA LYS A 242 23.62 21.03 -0.31
C LYS A 242 23.23 21.33 -1.74
N ARG A 243 22.55 22.45 -1.98
CA ARG A 243 22.19 22.88 -3.34
C ARG A 243 23.43 23.18 -4.19
N LEU A 244 24.42 23.88 -3.65
CA LEU A 244 25.69 24.15 -4.33
C LEU A 244 26.46 22.84 -4.62
N TRP A 245 26.47 21.92 -3.65
CA TRP A 245 27.09 20.61 -3.83
C TRP A 245 26.46 19.82 -4.99
N TYR A 246 25.14 19.80 -5.11
CA TYR A 246 24.47 19.13 -6.22
C TYR A 246 24.80 19.75 -7.57
N LEU A 247 24.79 21.09 -7.67
CA LEU A 247 25.18 21.79 -8.91
C LEU A 247 26.61 21.45 -9.35
N ALA A 248 27.53 21.26 -8.40
CA ALA A 248 28.91 20.89 -8.70
C ALA A 248 29.07 19.40 -9.11
N ASN A 249 28.22 18.51 -8.60
CA ASN A 249 28.37 17.05 -8.75
C ASN A 249 27.33 16.39 -9.67
N GLN A 250 26.46 17.17 -10.31
CA GLN A 250 25.32 16.68 -11.09
C GLN A 250 25.73 15.67 -12.18
N TYR A 251 26.85 15.89 -12.87
CA TYR A 251 27.32 15.04 -13.96
C TYR A 251 28.02 13.75 -13.51
N ILE A 252 28.30 13.60 -12.21
CA ILE A 252 29.07 12.48 -11.64
C ILE A 252 28.16 11.58 -10.77
N LEU A 253 26.91 12.00 -10.53
CA LEU A 253 26.00 11.36 -9.60
C LEU A 253 25.28 10.16 -10.24
N THR A 254 25.17 9.05 -9.49
CA THR A 254 24.36 7.90 -9.92
C THR A 254 22.88 8.17 -9.64
N PRO A 255 21.94 7.56 -10.41
CA PRO A 255 20.50 7.77 -10.22
C PRO A 255 20.00 7.50 -8.80
N LYS A 256 20.60 6.51 -8.12
CA LYS A 256 20.27 6.19 -6.72
C LYS A 256 20.67 7.31 -5.76
N LYS A 257 21.90 7.83 -5.88
CA LYS A 257 22.41 8.92 -5.05
C LYS A 257 21.68 10.23 -5.34
N GLU A 258 21.23 10.42 -6.56
CA GLU A 258 20.41 11.56 -6.97
C GLU A 258 19.02 11.53 -6.31
N ALA A 259 18.36 10.37 -6.30
CA ALA A 259 17.08 10.21 -5.58
C ALA A 259 17.22 10.46 -4.07
N GLU A 260 18.28 9.97 -3.44
CA GLU A 260 18.60 10.20 -2.03
C GLU A 260 18.84 11.70 -1.74
N TYR A 261 19.55 12.40 -2.63
CA TYR A 261 19.73 13.85 -2.53
C TYR A 261 18.38 14.58 -2.56
N PHE A 262 17.52 14.30 -3.54
CA PHE A 262 16.23 14.98 -3.67
C PHE A 262 15.31 14.76 -2.47
N ALA A 263 15.28 13.53 -1.92
CA ALA A 263 14.53 13.24 -0.71
C ALA A 263 15.02 14.09 0.48
N SER A 264 16.33 14.11 0.74
CA SER A 264 16.91 14.88 1.85
C SER A 264 16.83 16.40 1.64
N SER A 265 16.85 16.86 0.38
CA SER A 265 16.73 18.26 0.02
C SER A 265 15.30 18.76 0.21
N ALA A 266 14.30 17.95 -0.16
CA ALA A 266 12.89 18.25 0.06
C ALA A 266 12.56 18.36 1.56
N GLU A 267 13.10 17.47 2.39
CA GLU A 267 12.93 17.53 3.84
C GLU A 267 13.53 18.82 4.44
N LEU A 268 14.76 19.17 4.06
CA LEU A 268 15.38 20.42 4.51
C LEU A 268 14.64 21.66 4.04
N ALA A 269 14.18 21.69 2.77
CA ALA A 269 13.40 22.79 2.24
C ALA A 269 12.10 23.00 3.04
N PHE A 270 11.41 21.92 3.38
CA PHE A 270 10.21 21.97 4.22
C PHE A 270 10.51 22.54 5.61
N GLN A 271 11.59 22.08 6.25
CA GLN A 271 11.98 22.57 7.59
C GLN A 271 12.36 24.07 7.57
N VAL A 272 13.11 24.52 6.57
CA VAL A 272 13.47 25.94 6.39
C VAL A 272 12.22 26.78 6.21
N HIS A 273 11.30 26.36 5.34
CA HIS A 273 10.05 27.07 5.10
C HIS A 273 9.15 27.12 6.35
N ALA A 274 9.06 26.04 7.12
CA ALA A 274 8.31 26.03 8.37
C ALA A 274 8.85 27.04 9.39
N LEU A 275 10.19 27.20 9.47
CA LEU A 275 10.82 28.19 10.34
C LEU A 275 10.60 29.62 9.84
N GLU A 276 10.62 29.85 8.53
CA GLU A 276 10.27 31.14 7.92
C GLU A 276 8.83 31.56 8.25
N VAL A 277 7.87 30.64 8.10
CA VAL A 277 6.47 30.84 8.49
C VAL A 277 6.36 31.12 10.00
N ARG A 278 7.18 30.48 10.82
CA ARG A 278 7.18 30.73 12.27
C ARG A 278 7.73 32.11 12.61
N LEU A 279 8.78 32.59 11.93
CA LEU A 279 9.34 33.93 12.12
C LEU A 279 8.36 35.03 11.69
N THR A 280 7.71 34.85 10.53
CA THR A 280 6.68 35.79 10.05
C THR A 280 5.50 35.86 11.02
N ARG A 281 4.97 34.71 11.46
CA ARG A 281 3.93 34.67 12.50
C ARG A 281 4.37 35.32 13.81
N HIS A 282 5.61 35.11 14.24
CA HIS A 282 6.13 35.76 15.45
C HIS A 282 6.10 37.29 15.30
N ARG A 283 6.66 37.81 14.20
CA ARG A 283 6.65 39.25 13.88
C ARG A 283 5.24 39.83 13.90
N ASP A 284 4.29 39.14 13.26
CA ASP A 284 2.93 39.66 13.07
C ASP A 284 2.09 39.57 14.37
N LEU A 285 2.34 38.58 15.23
CA LEU A 285 1.60 38.38 16.49
C LEU A 285 2.20 39.08 17.70
N THR A 286 3.49 39.43 17.71
CA THR A 286 4.13 40.10 18.85
C THR A 286 3.44 41.42 19.19
N GLY A 287 3.09 42.23 18.19
CA GLY A 287 2.40 43.52 18.39
C GLY A 287 1.00 43.37 19.02
N PRO A 288 0.09 42.58 18.43
CA PRO A 288 -1.22 42.29 19.01
C PRO A 288 -1.14 41.72 20.43
N ARG A 289 -0.23 40.78 20.69
CA ARG A 289 -0.04 40.22 22.04
C ARG A 289 0.47 41.23 23.05
N PHE A 290 1.35 42.14 22.64
CA PHE A 290 1.81 43.23 23.49
C PHE A 290 0.66 44.16 23.90
N ARG A 291 -0.22 44.52 22.95
CA ARG A 291 -1.41 45.33 23.24
C ARG A 291 -2.35 44.62 24.21
N ALA A 292 -2.63 43.34 23.97
CA ALA A 292 -3.46 42.54 24.87
C ALA A 292 -2.90 42.48 26.30
N LEU A 293 -1.57 42.32 26.45
CA LEU A 293 -0.92 42.36 27.75
C LEU A 293 -1.12 43.72 28.44
N VAL A 294 -0.89 44.82 27.73
CA VAL A 294 -1.08 46.18 28.28
C VAL A 294 -2.53 46.39 28.70
N ASP A 295 -3.50 45.93 27.91
CA ASP A 295 -4.93 46.03 28.24
C ASP A 295 -5.29 45.22 29.49
N ILE A 296 -4.72 44.03 29.66
CA ILE A 296 -4.89 43.21 30.88
C ILE A 296 -4.31 43.95 32.09
N LEU A 297 -3.10 44.49 31.98
CA LEU A 297 -2.46 45.24 33.07
C LEU A 297 -3.25 46.50 33.45
N ASN A 298 -3.84 47.20 32.48
CA ASN A 298 -4.65 48.40 32.74
C ASN A 298 -5.97 48.09 33.44
N LYS A 299 -6.55 46.90 33.20
CA LYS A 299 -7.83 46.47 33.79
C LYS A 299 -7.65 45.76 35.13
N HIS A 300 -6.42 45.36 35.47
CA HIS A 300 -6.16 44.56 36.66
C HIS A 300 -6.49 45.32 37.95
N PRO A 301 -7.24 44.74 38.91
CA PRO A 301 -7.71 45.43 40.11
C PRO A 301 -6.59 46.05 40.97
N LEU A 302 -5.42 45.40 41.02
CA LEU A 302 -4.24 45.90 41.78
C LEU A 302 -3.50 47.07 41.10
N LEU A 303 -3.74 47.31 39.80
CA LEU A 303 -3.01 48.30 39.01
C LEU A 303 -3.92 49.42 38.48
N LYS A 304 -5.24 49.21 38.43
CA LYS A 304 -6.22 50.15 37.88
C LYS A 304 -6.23 51.53 38.59
N GLU A 305 -5.96 51.54 39.89
CA GLU A 305 -5.93 52.77 40.70
C GLU A 305 -4.62 53.57 40.53
N HIS A 306 -3.56 52.95 40.01
CA HIS A 306 -2.25 53.56 39.83
C HIS A 306 -1.92 53.66 38.34
N HIS A 307 -2.20 54.82 37.75
CA HIS A 307 -1.85 55.09 36.34
C HIS A 307 -0.34 55.32 36.22
N CYS A 308 0.36 54.20 35.99
CA CYS A 308 1.69 54.11 35.39
C CYS A 308 1.51 53.64 33.92
#